data_AF-A0A540KE17-F1
#
_entry.id   AF-A0A540KE17-F1
#
_cell.length_a   1.000
_cell.length_b   1.000
_cell.length_c   1.000
_cell.angle_alpha   90.00
_cell.angle_beta   90.00
_cell.angle_gamma   90.00
#
_symmetry.space_group_name_H-M   'P 1'
#
loop_
_entity.id
_entity.type
_entity.pdbx_description
1 polymer ?
#
loop_
_entity_poly.entity_id
_entity_poly.type
_entity_poly.pdbx_seq_one_letter_code
_entity_poly.pdbx_strand_id
1 'polypeptide(L)'
;MIHMLVRGRRASDAQALILRMVRKSGISRVEVADSLVSTYSSCSSSSLVFDLFVRTYVQAKKLREGFEAFQVFRSKGFCVSINACNSLLGGLVKVGWIDLAWVVYGEVVSSGIQLNVYTLNIMVNALCKARKIDSIKFFLSDMEEKGVFSDIVT
;
A
#
# COMPACT_ATOMS: atom_id res chain seq x y z
N MET A 1 -0.27 -9.09 20.28
CA MET A 1 -0.14 -7.71 20.80
C MET A 1 -0.54 -6.64 19.77
N ILE A 2 0.03 -6.62 18.55
CA ILE A 2 -0.36 -5.63 17.50
C ILE A 2 -1.87 -5.64 17.25
N HIS A 3 -2.46 -6.83 17.05
CA HIS A 3 -3.91 -7.00 16.86
C HIS A 3 -4.76 -6.36 17.97
N MET A 4 -4.34 -6.52 19.23
CA MET A 4 -5.04 -5.97 20.40
C MET A 4 -4.92 -4.44 20.46
N LEU A 5 -3.75 -3.88 20.14
CA LEU A 5 -3.53 -2.44 20.12
C LEU A 5 -4.35 -1.75 19.03
N VAL A 6 -4.41 -2.35 17.83
CA VAL A 6 -5.24 -1.83 16.73
C VAL A 6 -6.72 -1.89 17.10
N ARG A 7 -7.20 -3.02 17.66
CA ARG A 7 -8.59 -3.15 18.13
C ARG A 7 -8.93 -2.15 19.23
N GLY A 8 -7.99 -1.91 20.15
CA GLY A 8 -8.11 -0.91 21.22
C GLY A 8 -7.95 0.54 20.75
N ARG A 9 -7.90 0.81 19.44
CA ARG A 9 -7.67 2.14 18.83
C ARG A 9 -6.36 2.82 19.26
N ARG A 10 -5.39 2.05 19.75
CA ARG A 10 -4.05 2.50 20.16
C ARG A 10 -3.08 2.44 18.97
N ALA A 11 -3.41 3.18 17.91
CA ALA A 11 -2.66 3.14 16.65
C ALA A 11 -1.19 3.57 16.82
N SER A 12 -0.92 4.58 17.64
CA SER A 12 0.44 5.05 17.92
C SER A 12 1.32 3.98 18.59
N ASP A 13 0.75 3.23 19.54
CA ASP A 13 1.47 2.14 20.22
C ASP A 13 1.73 0.96 19.28
N ALA A 14 0.73 0.59 18.47
CA ALA A 14 0.87 -0.42 17.45
C ALA A 14 1.96 -0.03 16.44
N GLN A 15 1.97 1.24 16.00
CA GLN A 15 2.97 1.78 15.11
C GLN A 15 4.37 1.75 15.74
N ALA A 16 4.51 2.17 17.00
CA ALA A 16 5.78 2.09 17.71
C ALA A 16 6.31 0.64 17.80
N LEU A 17 5.42 -0.32 18.04
CA LEU A 17 5.80 -1.74 18.07
C LEU A 17 6.21 -2.25 16.68
N ILE A 18 5.47 -1.92 15.63
CA ILE A 18 5.84 -2.26 14.25
C ILE A 18 7.20 -1.65 13.91
N LEU A 19 7.45 -0.38 14.23
CA LEU A 19 8.76 0.27 14.02
C LEU A 19 9.89 -0.40 14.81
N ARG A 20 9.63 -0.88 16.03
CA ARG A 20 10.61 -1.66 16.79
C ARG A 20 10.95 -2.98 16.09
N MET A 21 9.95 -3.65 15.52
CA MET A 21 10.18 -4.87 14.73
C MET A 21 10.97 -4.58 13.45
N VAL A 22 10.70 -3.44 12.79
CA VAL A 22 11.46 -2.98 11.61
C VAL A 22 12.95 -2.80 11.91
N ARG A 23 13.28 -2.32 13.11
CA ARG A 23 14.65 -1.99 13.53
C ARG A 23 15.42 -3.16 14.12
N LYS A 24 14.73 -4.24 14.53
CA LYS A 24 15.37 -5.40 15.16
C LYS A 24 16.12 -6.22 14.11
N SER A 25 17.41 -6.43 14.32
CA SER A 25 18.24 -7.27 13.44
C SER A 25 17.80 -8.74 13.51
N GLY A 26 17.96 -9.47 12.41
CA GLY A 26 17.71 -10.91 12.33
C GLY A 26 16.25 -11.34 12.16
N ILE A 27 15.29 -10.40 12.05
CA ILE A 27 13.88 -10.73 11.80
C ILE A 27 13.53 -10.48 10.33
N SER A 28 13.00 -11.50 9.64
CA SER A 28 12.44 -11.34 8.31
C SER A 28 11.12 -10.60 8.38
N ARG A 29 10.99 -9.52 7.61
CA ARG A 29 9.79 -8.68 7.60
C ARG A 29 8.61 -9.37 6.91
N VAL A 30 8.93 -10.26 5.97
CA VAL A 30 7.98 -11.18 5.34
C VAL A 30 7.41 -12.15 6.38
N GLU A 31 8.25 -12.73 7.25
CA GLU A 31 7.78 -13.60 8.34
C GLU A 31 6.91 -12.86 9.35
N VAL A 32 7.24 -11.59 9.63
CA VAL A 32 6.39 -10.75 10.49
C VAL A 32 5.02 -10.53 9.85
N ALA A 33 4.98 -10.23 8.55
CA ALA A 33 3.73 -10.08 7.81
C ALA A 33 2.93 -11.40 7.79
N ASP A 34 3.58 -12.54 7.55
CA ASP A 34 2.94 -13.86 7.54
C ASP A 34 2.42 -14.26 8.93
N SER A 35 3.18 -13.96 10.00
CA SER A 35 2.72 -14.16 11.38
C SER A 35 1.52 -13.29 11.74
N LEU A 36 1.49 -12.04 11.25
CA LEU A 36 0.35 -11.14 11.43
C LEU A 36 -0.90 -11.67 10.70
N VAL A 37 -0.72 -12.28 9.53
CA VAL A 37 -1.79 -12.94 8.80
C VAL A 37 -2.28 -14.20 9.52
N SER A 38 -1.38 -15.10 9.91
CA SER A 38 -1.74 -16.39 10.51
C SER A 38 -2.45 -16.25 11.86
N THR A 39 -2.16 -15.18 12.61
CA THR A 39 -2.81 -14.91 13.90
C THR A 39 -4.06 -14.02 13.80
N TYR A 40 -4.40 -13.50 12.61
CA TYR A 40 -5.50 -12.56 12.39
C TYR A 40 -6.86 -13.05 12.93
N SER A 41 -7.28 -14.26 12.53
CA SER A 41 -8.56 -14.87 12.91
C SER A 41 -8.58 -15.23 14.39
N SER A 42 -7.50 -15.82 14.91
CA SER A 42 -7.38 -16.20 16.31
C SER A 42 -7.50 -15.00 17.27
N CYS A 43 -7.10 -13.82 16.81
CA CYS A 43 -7.15 -12.59 17.58
C CYS A 43 -8.42 -11.76 17.34
N SER A 44 -9.37 -12.24 16.52
CA SER A 44 -10.54 -11.45 16.08
C SER A 44 -10.14 -10.04 15.61
N SER A 45 -9.06 -9.96 14.82
CA SER A 45 -8.44 -8.69 14.49
C SER A 45 -9.22 -7.88 13.44
N SER A 46 -8.81 -6.63 13.27
CA SER A 46 -9.36 -5.71 12.29
C SER A 46 -8.42 -5.62 11.09
N SER A 47 -8.98 -5.54 9.88
CA SER A 47 -8.24 -5.31 8.63
C SER A 47 -7.35 -4.07 8.66
N LEU A 48 -7.65 -3.09 9.52
CA LEU A 48 -6.82 -1.90 9.78
C LEU A 48 -5.38 -2.24 10.18
N VAL A 49 -5.14 -3.46 10.68
CA VAL A 49 -3.79 -3.90 11.04
C VAL A 49 -2.86 -3.95 9.82
N PHE A 50 -3.37 -4.35 8.65
CA PHE A 50 -2.59 -4.42 7.41
C PHE A 50 -2.28 -3.03 6.87
N ASP A 51 -3.28 -2.14 6.89
CA ASP A 51 -3.13 -0.73 6.51
C ASP A 51 -2.09 -0.01 7.36
N LEU A 52 -2.15 -0.22 8.69
CA LEU A 52 -1.20 0.38 9.61
C LEU A 52 0.20 -0.17 9.37
N PHE A 53 0.33 -1.46 9.12
CA PHE A 53 1.61 -2.10 8.82
C PHE A 53 2.25 -1.48 7.57
N VAL A 54 1.55 -1.49 6.43
CA VAL A 54 2.05 -0.91 5.17
C VAL A 54 2.41 0.57 5.34
N ARG A 55 1.51 1.38 5.92
CA ARG A 55 1.78 2.82 6.14
C ARG A 55 3.00 3.06 7.03
N THR A 56 3.20 2.23 8.05
CA THR A 56 4.36 2.34 8.95
C THR A 56 5.67 2.12 8.19
N TYR A 57 5.74 1.14 7.29
CA TYR A 57 6.91 0.91 6.44
C TYR A 57 7.18 2.09 5.49
N VAL A 58 6.13 2.60 4.84
CA VAL A 58 6.23 3.76 3.95
C VAL A 58 6.75 5.00 4.68
N GLN A 59 6.20 5.28 5.87
CA GLN A 59 6.62 6.41 6.71
C GLN A 59 8.08 6.25 7.17
N ALA A 60 8.51 5.03 7.45
CA ALA A 60 9.90 4.71 7.79
C ALA A 60 10.87 4.71 6.59
N LYS A 61 10.42 5.07 5.38
CA LYS A 61 11.19 5.01 4.12
C LYS A 61 11.70 3.62 3.76
N LYS A 62 11.06 2.58 4.29
CA LYS A 62 11.34 1.17 4.03
C LYS A 62 10.39 0.64 2.95
N LEU A 63 10.47 1.25 1.77
CA LEU A 63 9.50 1.05 0.69
C LEU A 63 9.52 -0.37 0.12
N ARG A 64 10.72 -0.98 0.02
CA ARG A 64 10.86 -2.34 -0.50
C ARG A 64 10.16 -3.34 0.43
N GLU A 65 10.40 -3.18 1.72
CA GLU A 65 9.82 -4.05 2.73
C GLU A 65 8.32 -3.79 2.91
N GLY A 66 7.87 -2.53 2.74
CA GLY A 66 6.46 -2.19 2.68
C GLY A 66 5.74 -2.84 1.48
N PHE A 67 6.40 -2.91 0.33
CA PHE A 67 5.91 -3.62 -0.85
C PHE A 67 5.85 -5.14 -0.63
N GLU A 68 6.89 -5.75 -0.06
CA GLU A 68 6.91 -7.18 0.25
C GLU A 68 5.79 -7.56 1.24
N ALA A 69 5.58 -6.75 2.28
CA ALA A 69 4.48 -6.95 3.22
C ALA A 69 3.10 -6.84 2.54
N PHE A 70 2.94 -5.85 1.65
CA PHE A 70 1.74 -5.73 0.84
C PHE A 70 1.50 -7.00 0.01
N GLN A 71 2.52 -7.53 -0.68
CA GLN A 71 2.39 -8.76 -1.45
C GLN A 71 1.99 -9.96 -0.59
N VAL A 72 2.57 -10.10 0.61
CA VAL A 72 2.17 -11.15 1.56
C VAL A 72 0.69 -11.05 1.89
N PHE A 73 0.21 -9.85 2.26
CA PHE A 73 -1.21 -9.66 2.60
C PHE A 73 -2.12 -9.99 1.43
N ARG A 74 -1.78 -9.52 0.22
CA ARG A 74 -2.56 -9.79 -1.00
C ARG A 74 -2.58 -11.28 -1.37
N SER A 75 -1.43 -11.94 -1.33
CA SER A 75 -1.31 -13.38 -1.66
C SER A 75 -2.13 -14.28 -0.71
N LYS A 76 -2.43 -13.80 0.49
CA LYS A 76 -3.23 -14.51 1.50
C LYS A 76 -4.69 -14.07 1.51
N GLY A 77 -5.12 -13.27 0.53
CA GLY A 77 -6.51 -12.83 0.36
C GLY A 77 -6.92 -11.64 1.23
N PHE A 78 -5.98 -10.96 1.89
CA PHE A 78 -6.30 -9.80 2.72
C PHE A 78 -6.28 -8.50 1.93
N CYS A 79 -7.26 -7.63 2.20
CA CYS A 79 -7.35 -6.31 1.61
C CYS A 79 -6.51 -5.30 2.37
N VAL A 80 -5.79 -4.48 1.63
CA VAL A 80 -5.13 -3.26 2.10
C VAL A 80 -5.90 -2.10 1.50
N SER A 81 -6.30 -1.11 2.30
CA SER A 81 -7.16 -0.02 1.82
C SER A 81 -6.48 0.83 0.74
N ILE A 82 -7.29 1.46 -0.11
CA ILE A 82 -6.82 2.37 -1.14
C ILE A 82 -5.92 3.48 -0.58
N ASN A 83 -6.17 3.95 0.65
CA ASN A 83 -5.36 4.97 1.31
C ASN A 83 -3.94 4.48 1.64
N ALA A 84 -3.82 3.24 2.13
CA ALA A 84 -2.52 2.62 2.38
C ALA A 84 -1.80 2.25 1.08
N CYS A 85 -2.53 1.77 0.07
CA CYS A 85 -1.99 1.52 -1.27
C CYS A 85 -1.48 2.82 -1.92
N ASN A 86 -2.24 3.92 -1.89
CA ASN A 86 -1.81 5.22 -2.40
C ASN A 86 -0.58 5.75 -1.67
N SER A 87 -0.46 5.50 -0.36
CA SER A 87 0.76 5.85 0.38
C SER A 87 1.98 5.09 -0.16
N LEU A 88 1.83 3.78 -0.40
CA LEU A 88 2.89 2.95 -0.97
C LEU A 88 3.23 3.34 -2.42
N LEU A 89 2.21 3.48 -3.28
CA LEU A 89 2.34 3.93 -4.68
C LEU A 89 3.09 5.26 -4.76
N GLY A 90 2.62 6.27 -4.01
CA GLY A 90 3.25 7.59 -3.98
C GLY A 90 4.71 7.53 -3.51
N GLY A 91 5.00 6.68 -2.52
CA GLY A 91 6.36 6.41 -2.06
C GLY A 91 7.26 5.82 -3.14
N LEU A 92 6.80 4.75 -3.81
CA LEU A 92 7.52 4.07 -4.89
C LEU A 92 7.79 4.99 -6.09
N VAL A 93 6.77 5.73 -6.54
CA VAL A 93 6.89 6.71 -7.63
C VAL A 93 7.83 7.85 -7.25
N LYS A 94 7.82 8.29 -5.99
CA LYS A 94 8.74 9.33 -5.52
C LYS A 94 10.20 8.92 -5.67
N VAL A 95 10.55 7.67 -5.33
CA VAL A 95 11.93 7.14 -5.45
C VAL A 95 12.28 6.57 -6.82
N GLY A 96 11.34 6.61 -7.78
CA GLY A 96 11.56 6.15 -9.16
C GLY A 96 11.44 4.63 -9.36
N TRP A 97 10.89 3.89 -8.39
CA TRP A 97 10.63 2.46 -8.53
C TRP A 97 9.29 2.23 -9.23
N ILE A 98 9.23 2.67 -10.48
CA ILE A 98 7.99 2.74 -11.27
C ILE A 98 7.41 1.34 -11.54
N ASP A 99 8.25 0.33 -11.77
CA ASP A 99 7.78 -1.04 -12.02
C ASP A 99 7.03 -1.62 -10.82
N LEU A 100 7.54 -1.41 -9.60
CA LEU A 100 6.85 -1.84 -8.38
C LEU A 100 5.54 -1.07 -8.17
N ALA A 101 5.49 0.21 -8.55
CA ALA A 101 4.25 0.98 -8.49
C ALA A 101 3.18 0.40 -9.42
N TRP A 102 3.55 -0.02 -10.63
CA TRP A 102 2.62 -0.69 -11.55
C TRP A 102 2.14 -2.04 -11.04
N VAL A 103 3.00 -2.81 -10.35
CA VAL A 103 2.58 -4.06 -9.69
C VAL A 103 1.52 -3.78 -8.61
N VAL A 104 1.75 -2.81 -7.74
CA VAL A 104 0.77 -2.42 -6.71
C VAL A 104 -0.52 -1.92 -7.34
N TYR A 105 -0.44 -1.09 -8.39
CA TYR A 105 -1.62 -0.60 -9.09
C TYR A 105 -2.43 -1.75 -9.69
N GLY A 106 -1.80 -2.69 -10.39
CA GLY A 106 -2.48 -3.86 -10.96
C GLY A 106 -3.17 -4.73 -9.92
N GLU A 107 -2.55 -4.92 -8.75
CA GLU A 107 -3.16 -5.61 -7.60
C GLU A 107 -4.39 -4.86 -7.07
N VAL A 108 -4.34 -3.53 -6.99
CA VAL A 108 -5.50 -2.71 -6.59
C VAL A 108 -6.63 -2.85 -7.60
N VAL A 109 -6.35 -2.75 -8.90
CA VAL A 109 -7.37 -2.90 -9.96
C VAL A 109 -8.00 -4.29 -9.94
N SER A 110 -7.18 -5.34 -9.94
CA SER A 110 -7.67 -6.74 -9.94
C SER A 110 -8.44 -7.11 -8.68
N SER A 111 -8.18 -6.44 -7.56
CA SER A 111 -8.90 -6.65 -6.30
C SER A 111 -10.30 -6.03 -6.25
N GLY A 112 -10.68 -5.24 -7.26
CA GLY A 112 -11.94 -4.49 -7.27
C GLY A 112 -12.00 -3.35 -6.25
N ILE A 113 -10.87 -2.98 -5.64
CA ILE A 113 -10.81 -1.80 -4.77
C ILE A 113 -11.08 -0.55 -5.61
N GLN A 114 -12.05 0.26 -5.17
CA GLN A 114 -12.38 1.50 -5.87
C GLN A 114 -11.21 2.48 -5.84
N LEU A 115 -10.72 2.82 -7.02
CA LEU A 115 -9.69 3.83 -7.24
C LEU A 115 -10.23 5.23 -6.96
N ASN A 116 -9.34 6.19 -6.75
CA ASN A 116 -9.71 7.59 -6.58
C ASN A 116 -8.74 8.54 -7.31
N VAL A 117 -9.05 9.84 -7.32
CA VAL A 117 -8.25 10.87 -8.00
C VAL A 117 -6.80 10.92 -7.49
N TYR A 118 -6.55 10.55 -6.24
CA TYR A 118 -5.18 10.45 -5.73
C TYR A 118 -4.41 9.32 -6.42
N THR A 119 -5.03 8.16 -6.62
CA THR A 119 -4.42 7.05 -7.35
C THR A 119 -4.12 7.46 -8.79
N LEU A 120 -5.05 8.13 -9.45
CA LEU A 120 -4.87 8.69 -10.79
C LEU A 120 -3.62 9.58 -10.85
N ASN A 121 -3.57 10.61 -10.00
CA ASN A 121 -2.49 11.59 -9.98
C ASN A 121 -1.12 10.95 -9.72
N ILE A 122 -1.05 9.94 -8.84
CA ILE A 122 0.18 9.20 -8.58
C ILE A 122 0.65 8.45 -9.83
N MET A 123 -0.25 7.77 -10.53
CA MET A 123 0.12 6.97 -11.69
C MET A 123 0.41 7.81 -12.93
N VAL A 124 -0.25 8.95 -13.12
CA VAL A 124 0.13 9.95 -14.13
C VAL A 124 1.55 10.47 -13.87
N ASN A 125 1.88 10.81 -12.62
CA ASN A 125 3.24 11.19 -12.25
C ASN A 125 4.26 10.05 -12.53
N ALA A 126 3.87 8.80 -12.33
CA ALA A 126 4.70 7.65 -12.67
C ALA A 126 5.01 7.57 -14.18
N LEU A 127 4.00 7.80 -15.04
CA LEU A 127 4.17 7.84 -16.50
C LEU A 127 5.05 9.02 -16.93
N CYS A 128 4.84 10.21 -16.36
CA CYS A 128 5.69 11.38 -16.60
C CYS A 128 7.15 11.10 -16.28
N LYS A 129 7.42 10.51 -15.11
CA LYS A 129 8.78 10.14 -14.70
C LYS A 129 9.40 9.05 -15.57
N ALA A 130 8.59 8.13 -16.08
CA ALA A 130 9.03 7.12 -17.03
C ALA A 130 9.17 7.64 -18.48
N ARG A 131 8.92 8.93 -18.72
CA ARG A 131 8.88 9.56 -20.07
C ARG A 131 7.90 8.89 -21.03
N LYS A 132 6.84 8.27 -20.51
CA LYS A 132 5.77 7.59 -21.27
C LYS A 132 4.57 8.51 -21.46
N ILE A 133 4.80 9.70 -22.02
CA ILE A 133 3.77 10.74 -22.16
C ILE A 133 2.64 10.28 -23.07
N ASP A 134 2.95 9.54 -24.14
CA ASP A 134 1.96 9.02 -25.08
C ASP A 134 0.97 8.06 -24.40
N SER A 135 1.39 7.37 -23.34
CA SER A 135 0.53 6.47 -22.56
C SER A 135 -0.41 7.20 -21.60
N ILE A 136 -0.19 8.49 -21.31
CA ILE A 136 -1.00 9.24 -20.32
C ILE A 136 -2.44 9.40 -20.80
N LYS A 137 -2.66 9.69 -22.08
CA LYS A 137 -4.01 9.87 -22.64
C LYS A 137 -4.83 8.58 -22.51
N PHE A 138 -4.22 7.44 -22.85
CA PHE A 138 -4.86 6.14 -22.70
C PHE A 138 -5.17 5.82 -21.23
N PHE A 139 -4.23 6.12 -20.33
CA PHE A 139 -4.42 5.91 -18.90
C PHE A 139 -5.54 6.79 -18.31
N LEU A 140 -5.66 8.04 -18.74
CA LEU A 140 -6.75 8.93 -18.32
C LEU A 140 -8.11 8.39 -18.78
N SER A 141 -8.22 7.98 -20.04
CA SER A 141 -9.43 7.36 -20.59
C SER A 141 -9.83 6.09 -19.82
N ASP A 142 -8.85 5.23 -19.53
CA ASP A 142 -9.04 3.98 -18.77
C ASP A 142 -9.53 4.23 -17.32
N MET A 143 -9.14 5.36 -16.73
CA MET A 143 -9.56 5.78 -15.39
C MET A 143 -10.95 6.42 -15.39
N GLU A 144 -11.30 7.18 -16.42
CA GLU A 144 -12.65 7.70 -16.63
C GLU A 144 -13.67 6.57 -16.79
N GLU A 145 -13.33 5.52 -17.55
CA GLU A 145 -14.15 4.29 -17.66
C GLU A 145 -14.34 3.59 -16.30
N LYS A 146 -13.37 3.73 -15.39
CA LYS A 146 -13.46 3.25 -13.99
C LYS A 146 -14.16 4.23 -13.05
N GLY A 147 -14.73 5.32 -13.58
CA GLY A 147 -15.44 6.34 -12.81
C GLY A 147 -14.53 7.27 -11.99
N VAL A 148 -13.23 7.33 -12.32
CA VAL A 148 -12.27 8.24 -11.69
C VAL A 148 -11.89 9.33 -12.67
N PHE A 149 -12.33 10.54 -12.38
CA PHE A 149 -12.07 11.72 -13.21
C PHE A 149 -10.87 12.48 -12.66
N SER A 150 -10.03 13.01 -13.54
CA SER A 150 -9.03 14.00 -13.13
C SER A 150 -9.75 15.25 -12.66
N ASP A 151 -9.38 15.77 -11.49
CA ASP A 151 -9.77 17.13 -11.14
C ASP A 151 -9.19 18.07 -12.20
N ILE A 152 -10.05 18.93 -12.76
CA ILE A 152 -9.62 20.03 -13.62
C ILE A 152 -8.89 21.03 -12.71
N VAL A 153 -7.62 20.78 -12.45
CA VAL A 153 -6.69 21.81 -11.98
C VAL A 153 -5.56 21.86 -12.98
N THR A 154 -5.75 22.80 -13.92
CA THR A 154 -4.76 23.43 -14.80
C THR A 154 -3.41 23.64 -14.15
#